data_AF-A0A7K3PLJ2-F1
#
_entry.id   AF-A0A7K3PLJ2-F1
#
_cell.length_a   1.000
_cell.length_b   1.000
_cell.length_c   1.000
_cell.angle_alpha   90.00
_cell.angle_beta   90.00
_cell.angle_gamma   90.00
#
_symmetry.space_group_name_H-M   'P 1'
#
loop_
_entity.id
_entity.type
_entity.pdbx_description
1 polymer ?
#
loop_
_entity_poly.entity_id
_entity_poly.type
_entity_poly.pdbx_seq_one_letter_code
_entity_poly.pdbx_strand_id
1 'polypeptide(L)'
;MENPTSLPPSAGPGTRMVHEALGASPHAIARLQAREPQTALADLLYTAARHLDHVHQQFVDAASRAADTLTRAASANTPINSLGVLQNSGTQIDILAARRSDAVDNLRETIRAYQEGTAPQAASRQAPGARAVPAPAPASTPSTRVTRGR
;
A
#
# COMPACT_ATOMS: atom_id res chain seq x y z
N MET A 1 -22.42 -11.12 -14.36
CA MET A 1 -22.08 -11.21 -12.92
C MET A 1 -20.61 -11.60 -12.87
N GLU A 2 -19.71 -10.64 -12.62
CA GLU A 2 -18.27 -10.92 -12.62
C GLU A 2 -17.86 -11.68 -11.35
N ASN A 3 -17.09 -12.76 -11.51
CA ASN A 3 -16.63 -13.60 -10.41
C ASN A 3 -15.56 -12.83 -9.61
N PRO A 4 -15.75 -12.56 -8.30
CA PRO A 4 -14.85 -11.69 -7.52
C PRO A 4 -13.39 -12.19 -7.43
N THR A 5 -13.16 -13.46 -7.75
CA THR A 5 -11.84 -14.12 -7.78
C THR A 5 -11.18 -14.13 -9.15
N SER A 6 -11.86 -13.70 -10.22
CA SER A 6 -11.29 -13.70 -11.58
C SER A 6 -10.95 -12.29 -12.03
N LEU A 7 -9.68 -12.07 -12.39
CA LEU A 7 -9.22 -10.81 -12.97
C LEU A 7 -9.60 -10.72 -14.45
N PRO A 8 -10.03 -9.55 -14.95
CA PRO A 8 -10.16 -9.35 -16.38
C PRO A 8 -8.77 -9.47 -17.04
N PRO A 9 -8.69 -9.97 -18.29
CA PRO A 9 -7.41 -10.10 -19.00
C PRO A 9 -6.69 -8.76 -19.22
N SER A 10 -7.42 -7.65 -19.15
CA SER A 10 -6.92 -6.27 -19.26
C SER A 10 -6.59 -5.62 -17.90
N ALA A 11 -6.55 -6.38 -16.80
CA ALA A 11 -6.22 -5.83 -15.49
C ALA A 11 -4.82 -5.20 -15.51
N GLY A 12 -4.74 -3.93 -15.10
CA GLY A 12 -3.48 -3.23 -14.94
C GLY A 12 -2.63 -3.81 -13.79
N PRO A 13 -1.34 -3.46 -13.72
CA PRO A 13 -0.40 -4.05 -12.76
C PRO A 13 -0.80 -3.83 -11.30
N GLY A 14 -1.38 -2.68 -10.94
CA GLY A 14 -1.84 -2.42 -9.57
C GLY A 14 -3.04 -3.29 -9.18
N THR A 15 -4.01 -3.43 -10.07
CA THR A 15 -5.14 -4.35 -9.86
C THR A 15 -4.67 -5.79 -9.71
N ARG A 16 -3.68 -6.23 -10.51
CA ARG A 16 -3.10 -7.58 -10.41
C ARG A 16 -2.34 -7.78 -9.09
N MET A 17 -1.51 -6.82 -8.69
CA MET A 17 -0.76 -6.88 -7.43
C MET A 17 -1.67 -7.07 -6.21
N VAL A 18 -2.79 -6.35 -6.15
CA VAL A 18 -3.76 -6.51 -5.04
C VAL A 18 -4.42 -7.89 -5.07
N HIS A 19 -4.81 -8.37 -6.25
CA HIS A 19 -5.44 -9.68 -6.39
C HIS A 19 -4.47 -10.81 -6.04
N GLU A 20 -3.21 -10.72 -6.45
CA GLU A 20 -2.17 -11.69 -6.07
C GLU A 20 -1.93 -11.71 -4.56
N ALA A 21 -1.95 -10.54 -3.91
CA ALA A 21 -1.70 -10.42 -2.47
C ALA A 21 -2.89 -10.81 -1.59
N LEU A 22 -4.12 -10.53 -2.03
CA LEU A 22 -5.33 -10.62 -1.20
C LEU A 22 -6.40 -11.57 -1.77
N GLY A 23 -6.16 -12.19 -2.92
CA GLY A 23 -7.06 -13.15 -3.57
C GLY A 23 -8.33 -12.53 -4.18
N ALA A 24 -8.48 -11.20 -4.13
CA ALA A 24 -9.65 -10.48 -4.62
C ALA A 24 -9.23 -9.16 -5.27
N SER A 25 -10.04 -8.70 -6.24
CA SER A 25 -9.76 -7.40 -6.88
C SER A 25 -9.94 -6.24 -5.89
N PRO A 26 -9.20 -5.12 -6.06
CA PRO A 26 -9.36 -3.94 -5.19
C PRO A 26 -10.80 -3.44 -5.13
N HIS A 27 -11.52 -3.49 -6.26
CA HIS A 27 -12.93 -3.09 -6.33
C HIS A 27 -13.84 -4.02 -5.51
N ALA A 28 -13.61 -5.34 -5.58
CA ALA A 28 -14.37 -6.30 -4.79
C ALA A 28 -14.13 -6.08 -3.28
N ILE A 29 -12.88 -5.81 -2.89
CA ILE A 29 -12.50 -5.53 -1.49
C ILE A 29 -13.18 -4.25 -0.99
N ALA A 30 -13.09 -3.14 -1.72
CA ALA A 30 -13.74 -1.88 -1.36
C ALA A 30 -15.26 -2.05 -1.19
N ARG A 31 -15.89 -2.81 -2.11
CA ARG A 31 -17.33 -3.09 -2.03
C ARG A 31 -17.71 -3.94 -0.82
N LEU A 32 -16.90 -4.92 -0.46
CA LEU A 32 -17.15 -5.78 0.71
C LEU A 32 -17.00 -5.00 2.03
N GLN A 33 -16.05 -4.07 2.08
CA GLN A 33 -15.72 -3.30 3.29
C GLN A 33 -16.54 -2.02 3.44
N ALA A 34 -17.46 -1.70 2.52
CA ALA A 34 -18.17 -0.40 2.45
C ALA A 34 -19.01 -0.02 3.68
N ARG A 35 -19.21 -0.94 4.63
CA ARG A 35 -19.96 -0.70 5.89
C ARG A 35 -19.14 -1.03 7.14
N GLU A 36 -17.89 -1.42 6.96
CA GLU A 36 -17.00 -1.85 8.03
C GLU A 36 -16.09 -0.69 8.46
N PRO A 37 -15.57 -0.71 9.70
CA PRO A 37 -14.63 0.31 10.16
C PRO A 37 -13.36 0.38 9.31
N GLN A 38 -13.02 -0.68 8.57
CA GLN A 38 -11.88 -0.71 7.65
C GLN A 38 -12.17 -0.11 6.26
N THR A 39 -13.34 0.50 6.01
CA THR A 39 -13.71 1.12 4.72
C THR A 39 -12.61 2.04 4.20
N ALA A 40 -12.03 2.89 5.06
CA ALA A 40 -11.00 3.84 4.65
C ALA A 40 -9.72 3.17 4.12
N LEU A 41 -9.31 2.04 4.71
CA LEU A 41 -8.15 1.27 4.22
C LEU A 41 -8.46 0.58 2.90
N ALA A 42 -9.69 0.08 2.73
CA ALA A 42 -10.13 -0.54 1.50
C ALA A 42 -10.22 0.47 0.33
N ASP A 43 -10.71 1.68 0.60
CA ASP A 43 -10.76 2.78 -0.38
C ASP A 43 -9.36 3.29 -0.75
N LEU A 44 -8.46 3.39 0.23
CA LEU A 44 -7.06 3.73 -0.01
C LEU A 44 -6.38 2.69 -0.89
N LEU A 45 -6.58 1.40 -0.61
CA LEU A 45 -6.08 0.29 -1.40
C LEU A 45 -6.60 0.35 -2.84
N TYR A 46 -7.91 0.56 -3.02
CA TYR A 46 -8.52 0.72 -4.35
C TYR A 46 -7.90 1.90 -5.11
N THR A 47 -7.75 3.05 -4.45
CA THR A 47 -7.19 4.26 -5.06
C THR A 47 -5.73 4.08 -5.44
N ALA A 48 -4.91 3.48 -4.57
CA ALA A 48 -3.51 3.19 -4.85
C ALA A 48 -3.34 2.23 -6.04
N ALA A 49 -4.17 1.18 -6.11
CA ALA A 49 -4.15 0.23 -7.22
C ALA A 49 -4.50 0.91 -8.56
N ARG A 50 -5.57 1.72 -8.57
CA ARG A 50 -5.96 2.50 -9.77
C ARG A 50 -4.92 3.52 -10.18
N HIS A 51 -4.25 4.14 -9.20
CA HIS A 51 -3.17 5.08 -9.48
C HIS A 51 -2.01 4.40 -10.21
N LEU A 52 -1.56 3.23 -9.72
CA LEU A 52 -0.52 2.46 -10.40
C LEU A 52 -0.94 2.01 -11.80
N ASP A 53 -2.18 1.56 -11.97
CA ASP A 53 -2.72 1.18 -13.29
C ASP A 53 -2.66 2.37 -14.27
N HIS A 54 -3.04 3.55 -13.81
CA HIS A 54 -3.02 4.77 -14.61
C HIS A 54 -1.60 5.21 -14.99
N VAL A 55 -0.67 5.27 -14.03
CA VAL A 55 0.72 5.65 -14.30
C VAL A 55 1.40 4.65 -15.23
N HIS A 56 1.09 3.36 -15.08
CA HIS A 56 1.60 2.34 -16.00
C HIS A 56 1.08 2.54 -17.43
N GLN A 57 -0.20 2.85 -17.60
CA GLN A 57 -0.74 3.16 -18.92
C GLN A 57 -0.05 4.37 -19.55
N GLN A 58 0.14 5.45 -18.79
CA GLN A 58 0.87 6.64 -19.27
C GLN A 58 2.30 6.31 -19.71
N PHE A 59 2.99 5.47 -18.94
CA PHE A 59 4.34 4.99 -19.27
C PHE A 59 4.36 4.21 -20.60
N VAL A 60 3.44 3.25 -20.77
CA VAL A 60 3.33 2.45 -22.00
C VAL A 60 3.00 3.33 -23.21
N ASP A 61 2.08 4.28 -23.05
CA ASP A 61 1.69 5.21 -24.12
C ASP A 61 2.84 6.15 -24.51
N ALA A 62 3.64 6.60 -23.55
CA ALA A 62 4.82 7.42 -23.82
C ALA A 62 5.92 6.61 -24.53
N ALA A 63 6.21 5.40 -24.05
CA ALA A 63 7.19 4.51 -24.66
C ALA A 63 6.82 4.12 -26.10
N SER A 64 5.54 3.81 -26.35
CA SER A 64 5.03 3.46 -27.67
C SER A 64 5.18 4.63 -28.65
N ARG A 65 4.79 5.85 -28.24
CA ARG A 65 4.96 7.06 -29.06
C ARG A 65 6.42 7.38 -29.37
N ALA A 66 7.33 7.14 -28.42
CA ALA A 66 8.76 7.30 -28.64
C ALA A 66 9.28 6.27 -29.65
N ALA A 67 8.88 5.00 -29.54
CA ALA A 67 9.24 3.94 -30.48
C ALA A 67 8.75 4.23 -31.90
N ASP A 68 7.51 4.72 -32.05
CA ASP A 68 6.97 5.13 -33.35
C ASP A 68 7.77 6.28 -33.96
N THR A 69 8.17 7.24 -33.13
CA THR A 69 8.98 8.39 -33.57
C THR A 69 10.36 7.96 -34.02
N LEU A 70 11.01 7.06 -33.29
CA LEU A 70 12.29 6.45 -33.66
C LEU A 70 12.18 5.67 -34.98
N THR A 71 11.14 4.87 -35.13
CA THR A 71 10.88 4.09 -36.36
C THR A 71 10.72 5.00 -37.57
N ARG A 72 9.94 6.08 -37.42
CA ARG A 72 9.80 7.09 -38.48
C ARG A 72 11.12 7.77 -38.80
N ALA A 73 11.86 8.24 -37.79
CA ALA A 73 13.14 8.91 -37.98
C ALA A 73 14.16 8.02 -38.71
N ALA A 74 14.22 6.73 -38.35
CA ALA A 74 15.07 5.75 -39.03
C ALA A 74 14.65 5.50 -40.48
N SER A 75 13.34 5.51 -40.77
CA SER A 75 12.82 5.25 -42.13
C SER A 75 12.88 6.45 -43.07
N ALA A 76 12.72 7.67 -42.56
CA ALA A 76 12.44 8.86 -43.36
C ALA A 76 13.63 9.82 -43.49
N ASN A 77 14.83 9.43 -43.01
CA ASN A 77 16.07 10.23 -43.06
C ASN A 77 15.85 11.71 -42.68
N THR A 78 14.97 11.98 -41.71
CA THR A 78 14.37 13.30 -41.49
C THR A 78 15.20 14.15 -40.51
N PRO A 79 15.74 15.31 -40.94
CA PRO A 79 16.21 16.37 -40.04
C PRO A 79 15.11 17.45 -39.94
N ILE A 80 14.76 17.99 -38.77
CA ILE A 80 15.47 19.12 -38.15
C ILE A 80 15.18 19.19 -36.62
N ASN A 81 14.29 18.34 -36.07
CA ASN A 81 13.95 18.40 -34.64
C ASN A 81 13.76 17.02 -33.96
N SER A 82 14.08 15.94 -34.67
CA SER A 82 13.91 14.56 -34.18
C SER A 82 14.73 14.28 -32.92
N LEU A 83 15.92 14.88 -32.78
CA LEU A 83 16.77 14.72 -31.61
C LEU A 83 16.18 15.39 -30.36
N GLY A 84 15.69 16.63 -30.47
CA GLY A 84 15.08 17.35 -29.34
C GLY A 84 13.76 16.70 -28.89
N VAL A 85 12.93 16.25 -29.83
CA VAL A 85 11.71 15.48 -29.54
C VAL A 85 12.04 14.15 -28.86
N LEU A 86 13.09 13.45 -29.32
CA LEU A 86 13.52 12.20 -28.72
C LEU A 86 14.09 12.39 -27.31
N GLN A 87 14.90 13.43 -27.09
CA GLN A 87 15.42 13.79 -25.77
C GLN A 87 14.29 14.09 -24.79
N ASN A 88 13.33 14.92 -25.20
CA ASN A 88 12.16 15.23 -24.38
C ASN A 88 11.33 13.97 -24.07
N SER A 89 11.13 13.11 -25.06
CA SER A 89 10.44 11.82 -24.88
C SER A 89 11.18 10.92 -23.89
N GLY A 90 12.51 10.85 -23.96
CA GLY A 90 13.35 10.12 -23.00
C GLY A 90 13.16 10.63 -21.58
N THR A 91 13.25 11.94 -21.37
CA THR A 91 13.01 12.56 -20.05
C THR A 91 11.60 12.27 -19.52
N GLN A 92 10.57 12.33 -20.37
CA GLN A 92 9.21 11.98 -19.96
C GLN A 92 9.09 10.52 -19.52
N ILE A 93 9.71 9.60 -20.26
CA ILE A 93 9.74 8.17 -19.94
C ILE A 93 10.44 7.94 -18.59
N ASP A 94 11.57 8.60 -18.34
CA ASP A 94 12.32 8.48 -17.08
C ASP A 94 11.49 8.97 -15.88
N ILE A 95 10.80 10.11 -16.03
CA ILE A 95 9.90 10.64 -15.00
C ILE A 95 8.74 9.66 -14.74
N LEU A 96 8.14 9.10 -15.79
CA LEU A 96 7.06 8.13 -15.66
C LEU A 96 7.55 6.80 -15.05
N ALA A 97 8.77 6.38 -15.34
CA ALA A 97 9.39 5.21 -14.72
C ALA A 97 9.58 5.40 -13.21
N ALA A 98 10.11 6.56 -12.79
CA ALA A 98 10.24 6.92 -11.39
C ALA A 98 8.88 6.95 -10.68
N ARG A 99 7.90 7.66 -11.26
CA ARG A 99 6.53 7.71 -10.73
C ARG A 99 5.88 6.34 -10.62
N ARG A 100 6.14 5.45 -11.58
CA ARG A 100 5.65 4.08 -11.54
C ARG A 100 6.28 3.30 -10.39
N SER A 101 7.58 3.47 -10.15
CA SER A 101 8.27 2.86 -9.00
C SER A 101 7.66 3.35 -7.68
N ASP A 102 7.48 4.65 -7.53
CA ASP A 102 6.87 5.24 -6.33
C ASP A 102 5.44 4.70 -6.10
N ALA A 103 4.65 4.59 -7.17
CA ALA A 103 3.30 4.04 -7.10
C ALA A 103 3.29 2.55 -6.71
N VAL A 104 4.27 1.76 -7.17
CA VAL A 104 4.46 0.36 -6.75
C VAL A 104 4.76 0.29 -5.25
N ASP A 105 5.69 1.10 -4.76
CA ASP A 105 6.08 1.06 -3.35
C ASP A 105 4.96 1.56 -2.43
N ASN A 106 4.24 2.61 -2.84
CA ASN A 106 3.04 3.08 -2.13
C ASN A 106 1.95 1.99 -2.08
N LEU A 107 1.72 1.26 -3.17
CA LEU A 107 0.73 0.18 -3.20
C LEU A 107 1.14 -0.98 -2.30
N ARG A 108 2.43 -1.35 -2.27
CA ARG A 108 2.96 -2.38 -1.37
C ARG A 108 2.70 -2.02 0.10
N GLU A 109 3.00 -0.79 0.48
CA GLU A 109 2.77 -0.31 1.85
C GLU A 109 1.28 -0.30 2.19
N THR A 110 0.43 0.12 1.24
CA THR A 110 -1.02 0.11 1.42
C THR A 110 -1.59 -1.30 1.58
N ILE A 111 -1.11 -2.27 0.79
CA ILE A 111 -1.48 -3.70 0.94
C ILE A 111 -1.10 -4.20 2.33
N ARG A 112 0.11 -3.88 2.79
CA ARG A 112 0.59 -4.27 4.12
C ARG A 112 -0.28 -3.66 5.23
N ALA A 113 -0.54 -2.36 5.18
CA ALA A 113 -1.39 -1.67 6.15
C ALA A 113 -2.81 -2.25 6.18
N TYR A 114 -3.36 -2.61 5.01
CA TYR A 114 -4.66 -3.29 4.92
C TYR A 114 -4.63 -4.68 5.58
N GLN A 115 -3.59 -5.49 5.34
CA GLN A 115 -3.43 -6.80 5.98
C GLN A 115 -3.29 -6.68 7.50
N GLU A 116 -2.48 -5.74 8.00
CA GLU A 116 -2.30 -5.49 9.44
C GLU A 116 -3.60 -4.99 10.09
N GLY A 117 -4.34 -4.09 9.43
CA GLY A 117 -5.60 -3.55 9.94
C GLY A 117 -6.79 -4.52 9.86
N THR A 118 -6.68 -5.60 9.08
CA THR A 118 -7.71 -6.65 8.95
C THR A 118 -7.34 -7.95 9.63
N ALA A 119 -6.13 -8.06 10.19
CA ALA A 119 -5.71 -9.21 10.97
C ALA A 119 -6.67 -9.40 12.16
N PRO A 120 -7.21 -10.61 12.39
CA PRO A 120 -7.99 -10.90 13.58
C PRO A 120 -7.14 -10.55 14.81
N GLN A 121 -7.71 -9.81 15.76
CA GLN A 121 -7.07 -9.41 17.01
C GLN A 121 -6.83 -10.61 17.96
N ALA A 122 -6.19 -11.67 17.47
CA ALA A 122 -5.90 -12.90 18.18
C ALA A 122 -4.60 -12.75 19.00
N ALA A 123 -4.48 -11.71 19.82
CA ALA A 123 -3.41 -11.60 20.81
C ALA A 123 -3.61 -10.52 21.89
N SER A 124 -4.58 -9.60 21.80
CA SER A 124 -4.71 -8.52 22.79
C SER A 124 -5.69 -8.81 23.94
N ARG A 125 -6.13 -10.07 24.07
CA ARG A 125 -6.85 -10.56 25.26
C ARG A 125 -5.85 -11.08 26.30
N GLN A 126 -4.77 -10.34 26.57
CA GLN A 126 -4.14 -10.42 27.88
C GLN A 126 -5.07 -9.69 28.84
N ALA A 127 -5.86 -10.46 29.59
CA ALA A 127 -6.59 -9.94 30.72
C ALA A 127 -5.61 -9.26 31.69
N PRO A 128 -5.78 -7.96 32.02
CA PRO A 128 -5.30 -7.48 33.29
C PRO A 128 -6.20 -8.17 34.33
N GLY A 129 -5.65 -9.20 34.97
CA GLY A 129 -6.28 -9.88 36.07
C GLY A 129 -6.82 -8.86 37.07
N ALA A 130 -8.06 -9.12 37.49
CA ALA A 130 -8.73 -8.60 38.67
C ALA A 130 -8.03 -7.43 39.40
N ARG A 131 -8.62 -6.26 39.25
CA ARG A 131 -8.56 -5.11 40.16
C ARG A 131 -8.47 -5.59 41.62
N ALA A 132 -7.27 -5.60 42.18
CA ALA A 132 -7.09 -5.79 43.62
C ALA A 132 -7.64 -4.54 44.33
N VAL A 133 -8.74 -4.72 45.05
CA VAL A 133 -9.32 -3.72 45.95
C VAL A 133 -8.29 -3.45 47.05
N PRO A 134 -7.93 -2.18 47.36
CA PRO A 134 -7.04 -1.91 48.48
C PRO A 134 -7.79 -2.19 49.79
N ALA A 135 -7.32 -3.18 50.56
CA ALA A 135 -7.79 -3.40 51.92
C ALA A 135 -7.17 -2.34 52.87
N PRO A 136 -7.91 -1.87 53.88
CA PRO A 136 -7.52 -0.72 54.69
C PRO A 136 -6.39 -1.05 55.67
N ALA A 137 -5.53 -0.06 55.93
CA ALA A 137 -4.39 -0.14 56.84
C ALA A 137 -4.83 -0.29 58.31
N PRO A 138 -4.21 -1.20 59.09
CA PRO A 138 -4.25 -1.13 60.54
C PRO A 138 -3.09 -0.28 61.08
N ALA A 139 -3.42 0.62 62.00
CA ALA A 139 -2.50 1.48 62.71
C ALA A 139 -1.72 0.73 63.81
N SER A 140 -0.44 1.09 63.90
CA SER A 140 0.41 1.22 65.10
C SER A 140 0.57 0.06 66.09
N THR A 141 1.83 -0.37 66.27
CA THR A 141 2.44 -0.54 67.61
C THR A 141 3.94 -0.19 67.58
N PRO A 142 4.47 0.57 68.56
CA PRO A 142 5.90 0.86 68.68
C PRO A 142 6.62 -0.19 69.55
N SER A 143 7.84 -0.58 69.19
CA SER A 143 8.80 -1.25 70.11
C SER A 143 10.16 -1.39 69.40
N THR A 144 11.12 -0.52 69.73
CA THR A 144 12.16 -0.58 70.79
C THR A 144 13.51 -1.01 70.24
N ARG A 145 14.42 -0.03 70.26
CA ARG A 145 15.87 -0.14 70.17
C ARG A 145 16.41 -1.27 71.05
N VAL A 146 17.19 -2.18 70.47
CA VAL A 146 18.12 -3.05 71.21
C VAL A 146 19.51 -3.00 70.54
N THR A 147 20.48 -2.61 71.34
CA THR A 147 21.93 -2.62 71.10
C THR A 147 22.50 -4.03 71.28
N ARG A 148 23.35 -4.55 70.37
CA ARG A 148 24.62 -5.25 70.70
C ARG A 148 25.42 -5.77 69.49
N GLY A 149 26.66 -5.29 69.38
CA GLY A 149 27.88 -6.13 69.30
C GLY A 149 28.32 -6.65 67.94
N ARG A 150 29.38 -6.05 67.38
CA ARG A 150 30.74 -6.61 67.47
C ARG A 150 31.79 -5.53 67.20
#